data_AF-A0AAV2IME3-F1
#
_entry.id   AF-A0AAV2IME3-F1
#
_cell.length_a   1.000
_cell.length_b   1.000
_cell.length_c   1.000
_cell.angle_alpha   90.00
_cell.angle_beta   90.00
_cell.angle_gamma   90.00
#
_symmetry.space_group_name_H-M   'P 1'
#
loop_
_entity.id
_entity.type
_entity.pdbx_description
1 polymer ?
#
loop_
_entity_poly.entity_id
_entity_poly.type
_entity_poly.pdbx_seq_one_letter_code
_entity_poly.pdbx_strand_id
1 'polypeptide(L)'
;VIVGVHARRGDFLTDFNKKVGFGVPKVSYFINAFHRMRSMLNDRNVTFVVTSDDLAWCHENLNFTDVKILEPGSAELHFGVLANCDHVILSSGTYGWWAAWLADGISIYYDGYFVARSILRGNVHIPDYYPPGWIAVRD
;
A
#
# COMPACT_ATOMS: atom_id res chain seq x y z
N VAL A 1 -8.75 -15.72 -2.49
CA VAL A 1 -8.30 -14.45 -3.11
C VAL A 1 -7.12 -13.95 -2.32
N ILE A 2 -6.01 -13.67 -3.00
CA ILE A 2 -4.78 -13.15 -2.40
C ILE A 2 -4.69 -11.66 -2.71
N VAL A 3 -4.60 -10.86 -1.67
CA VAL A 3 -4.46 -9.40 -1.77
C VAL A 3 -3.05 -9.03 -1.36
N GLY A 4 -2.27 -8.51 -2.29
CA GLY A 4 -0.93 -7.98 -2.00
C GLY A 4 -1.02 -6.69 -1.23
N VAL A 5 -0.19 -6.51 -0.20
CA VAL A 5 -0.18 -5.31 0.64
C VAL A 5 1.24 -4.74 0.67
N HIS A 6 1.41 -3.57 0.06
CA HIS A 6 2.68 -2.85 0.10
C HIS A 6 2.65 -1.82 1.24
N ALA A 7 3.45 -2.03 2.28
CA ALA A 7 3.64 -1.10 3.39
C ALA A 7 5.03 -0.44 3.31
N ARG A 8 5.11 0.78 2.77
CA ARG A 8 6.33 1.58 2.66
C ARG A 8 6.49 2.47 3.87
N ARG A 9 7.64 2.39 4.53
CA ARG A 9 7.97 3.21 5.69
C ARG A 9 9.40 3.72 5.62
N GLY A 10 10.39 2.83 5.73
CA GLY A 10 11.83 3.07 5.80
C GLY A 10 12.31 4.53 5.68
N ASP A 11 12.90 4.88 4.54
CA ASP A 11 13.43 6.21 4.28
C ASP A 11 12.36 7.31 4.20
N PHE A 12 11.09 6.97 3.98
CA PHE A 12 9.99 7.95 3.94
C PHE A 12 9.74 8.55 5.34
N LEU A 13 10.18 7.87 6.40
CA LEU A 13 10.09 8.38 7.77
C LEU A 13 11.20 9.39 8.11
N THR A 14 12.18 9.62 7.25
CA THR A 14 13.24 10.61 7.46
C THR A 14 12.67 12.03 7.45
N ASP A 15 13.30 12.94 8.22
CA ASP A 15 12.86 14.35 8.27
C ASP A 15 12.93 15.03 6.90
N PHE A 16 13.90 14.65 6.07
CA PHE A 16 14.02 15.16 4.71
C PHE A 16 12.81 14.77 3.87
N ASN A 17 12.47 13.47 3.78
CA ASN A 17 11.35 13.01 2.97
C ASN A 17 10.00 13.51 3.50
N LYS A 18 9.83 13.59 4.82
CA LYS A 18 8.65 14.23 5.43
C LYS A 18 8.51 15.69 5.02
N LYS A 19 9.61 16.47 5.02
CA LYS A 19 9.61 17.87 4.57
C LYS A 19 9.32 18.01 3.07
N VAL A 20 9.82 17.10 2.24
CA VAL A 20 9.55 17.09 0.79
C VAL A 20 8.08 16.78 0.51
N GLY A 21 7.43 15.98 1.37
CA GLY A 21 5.99 15.71 1.31
C GLY A 21 5.60 14.25 1.12
N PHE A 22 6.51 13.32 1.41
CA PHE A 22 6.21 11.88 1.40
C PHE A 22 5.35 11.54 2.60
N GLY A 23 4.04 11.40 2.39
CA GLY A 23 3.13 10.88 3.40
C GLY A 23 3.37 9.40 3.63
N VAL A 24 3.16 8.94 4.86
CA VAL A 24 3.29 7.53 5.25
C VAL A 24 2.02 7.15 5.99
N PRO A 25 1.30 6.09 5.56
CA PRO A 25 0.04 5.71 6.19
C PRO A 25 0.22 5.28 7.65
N LYS A 26 -0.81 5.54 8.46
CA LYS A 26 -0.95 4.99 9.81
C LYS A 26 -1.51 3.57 9.72
N VAL A 27 -1.52 2.85 10.86
CA VAL A 27 -2.17 1.54 10.94
C VAL A 27 -3.66 1.61 10.58
N SER A 28 -4.34 2.73 10.88
CA SER A 28 -5.76 2.92 10.57
C SER A 28 -6.07 2.86 9.07
N TYR A 29 -5.17 3.35 8.21
CA TYR A 29 -5.30 3.18 6.76
C TYR A 29 -5.37 1.70 6.37
N PHE A 30 -4.45 0.87 6.86
CA PHE A 30 -4.44 -0.55 6.53
C PHE A 30 -5.69 -1.26 7.05
N ILE A 31 -6.12 -0.94 8.27
CA ILE A 31 -7.37 -1.46 8.84
C ILE A 31 -8.57 -1.10 7.95
N ASN A 32 -8.69 0.17 7.57
CA ASN A 32 -9.76 0.65 6.68
C ASN A 32 -9.71 -0.03 5.31
N ALA A 33 -8.52 -0.20 4.74
CA ALA A 33 -8.32 -0.87 3.46
C ALA A 33 -8.66 -2.38 3.52
N PHE A 34 -8.26 -3.08 4.60
CA PHE A 34 -8.64 -4.48 4.82
C PHE A 34 -10.15 -4.63 4.95
N HIS A 35 -10.81 -3.78 5.73
CA HIS A 35 -12.27 -3.77 5.84
C HIS A 35 -12.94 -3.52 4.49
N ARG A 36 -12.45 -2.55 3.71
CA ARG A 36 -12.98 -2.24 2.38
C ARG A 36 -12.85 -3.43 1.44
N MET A 37 -11.68 -4.08 1.41
CA MET A 37 -11.41 -5.22 0.56
C MET A 37 -12.29 -6.43 0.94
N ARG A 38 -12.39 -6.74 2.24
CA ARG A 38 -13.30 -7.80 2.74
C ARG A 38 -14.76 -7.52 2.37
N SER A 39 -15.21 -6.27 2.49
CA SER A 39 -16.58 -5.89 2.12
C SER A 39 -16.86 -6.05 0.63
N MET A 40 -15.89 -5.79 -0.24
CA MET A 40 -16.04 -5.90 -1.69
C MET A 40 -15.98 -7.36 -2.18
N LEU A 41 -15.30 -8.23 -1.42
CA LEU A 41 -15.06 -9.64 -1.72
C LEU A 41 -15.79 -10.57 -0.74
N ASN A 42 -16.95 -10.14 -0.23
CA ASN A 42 -17.64 -10.72 0.92
C ASN A 42 -18.04 -12.21 0.76
N ASP A 43 -18.01 -12.75 -0.45
CA ASP A 43 -18.28 -14.13 -0.82
C ASP A 43 -17.00 -14.98 -0.96
N ARG A 44 -15.82 -14.41 -0.66
CA ARG A 44 -14.51 -15.06 -0.85
C ARG A 44 -13.73 -15.12 0.46
N ASN A 45 -12.90 -16.15 0.58
CA ASN A 45 -11.85 -16.18 1.60
C ASN A 45 -10.67 -15.30 1.14
N VAL A 46 -10.40 -14.22 1.88
CA VAL A 46 -9.37 -13.22 1.56
C VAL A 46 -8.16 -13.46 2.46
N THR A 47 -6.98 -13.56 1.84
CA THR A 47 -5.70 -13.57 2.55
C THR A 47 -4.89 -12.37 2.11
N PHE A 48 -4.36 -11.61 3.06
CA PHE A 48 -3.51 -10.46 2.80
C PHE A 48 -2.05 -10.88 2.91
N VAL A 49 -1.24 -10.59 1.89
CA VAL A 49 0.20 -10.86 1.88
C VAL A 49 0.94 -9.55 1.92
N VAL A 50 1.62 -9.28 3.04
CA VAL A 50 2.27 -7.99 3.33
C VAL A 50 3.75 -8.04 3.01
N THR A 51 4.20 -7.06 2.24
CA THR A 51 5.62 -6.76 1.98
C THR A 51 5.94 -5.38 2.52
N SER A 52 7.11 -5.21 3.14
CA SER A 52 7.51 -3.96 3.77
C SER A 52 9.02 -3.84 3.89
N ASP A 53 9.51 -2.61 3.91
CA ASP A 53 10.88 -2.28 4.32
C ASP A 53 11.02 -2.06 5.85
N ASP A 54 9.93 -2.23 6.59
CA ASP A 54 9.84 -2.15 8.05
C ASP A 54 8.93 -3.29 8.55
N LEU A 55 9.51 -4.49 8.66
CA LEU A 55 8.80 -5.70 9.08
C LEU A 55 8.42 -5.65 10.56
N ALA A 56 9.27 -5.06 11.41
CA ALA A 56 9.00 -4.93 12.84
C ALA A 56 7.70 -4.16 13.09
N TRP A 57 7.53 -3.03 12.39
CA TRP A 57 6.28 -2.26 12.48
C TRP A 57 5.07 -3.06 11.96
N CYS A 58 5.24 -3.85 10.90
CA CYS A 58 4.15 -4.68 10.37
C CYS A 58 3.73 -5.77 11.35
N HIS A 59 4.67 -6.46 12.00
CA HIS A 59 4.35 -7.46 13.01
C HIS A 59 3.63 -6.87 14.23
N GLU A 60 3.99 -5.65 14.62
CA GLU A 60 3.33 -4.95 15.74
C GLU A 60 1.91 -4.47 15.36
N ASN A 61 1.71 -3.97 14.14
CA ASN A 61 0.51 -3.21 13.78
C ASN A 61 -0.47 -3.98 12.88
N LEU A 62 -0.01 -5.01 12.15
CA LEU A 62 -0.78 -5.73 11.13
C LEU A 62 -0.99 -7.21 11.49
N ASN A 63 -0.98 -7.55 12.78
CA ASN A 63 -1.14 -8.92 13.26
C ASN A 63 -2.62 -9.35 13.28
N PHE A 64 -3.15 -9.71 12.11
CA PHE A 64 -4.50 -10.25 11.92
C PHE A 64 -4.44 -11.70 11.43
N THR A 65 -5.48 -12.49 11.69
CA THR A 65 -5.52 -13.93 11.38
C THR A 65 -5.41 -14.22 9.88
N ASP A 66 -5.90 -13.32 9.04
CA ASP A 66 -5.90 -13.39 7.58
C ASP A 66 -4.71 -12.65 6.94
N VAL A 67 -3.77 -12.15 7.74
CA VAL A 67 -2.57 -11.44 7.27
C VAL A 67 -1.35 -12.36 7.37
N LYS A 68 -0.55 -12.38 6.30
CA LYS A 68 0.75 -13.04 6.22
C LYS A 68 1.81 -12.02 5.84
N ILE A 69 2.74 -11.73 6.74
CA ILE A 69 3.88 -10.85 6.47
C ILE A 69 4.97 -11.71 5.85
N LEU A 70 5.48 -11.31 4.69
CA LEU A 70 6.58 -12.01 4.05
C LEU A 70 7.88 -11.73 4.79
N GLU A 71 8.66 -12.79 4.99
CA GLU A 71 10.01 -12.72 5.51
C GLU A 71 10.92 -11.84 4.62
N PRO A 72 12.07 -11.37 5.16
CA PRO A 72 13.05 -10.64 4.37
C PRO A 72 13.39 -11.34 3.05
N GLY A 73 13.39 -10.57 1.98
CA GLY A 73 13.64 -11.05 0.62
C GLY A 73 14.16 -9.93 -0.26
N SER A 74 14.51 -10.27 -1.50
CA SER A 74 14.91 -9.25 -2.47
C SER A 74 13.71 -8.41 -2.90
N ALA A 75 13.97 -7.16 -3.29
CA ALA A 75 12.92 -6.25 -3.74
C ALA A 75 12.21 -6.79 -4.99
N GLU A 76 12.94 -7.47 -5.88
CA GLU A 76 12.41 -8.08 -7.10
C GLU A 76 11.46 -9.24 -6.78
N LEU A 77 11.81 -10.07 -5.79
CA LEU A 77 10.98 -11.20 -5.37
C LEU A 77 9.67 -10.70 -4.74
N HIS A 78 9.73 -9.76 -3.80
CA HIS A 78 8.54 -9.16 -3.20
C HIS A 78 7.68 -8.44 -4.24
N PHE A 79 8.30 -7.81 -5.24
CA PHE A 79 7.59 -7.10 -6.31
C PHE A 79 6.84 -8.10 -7.17
N GLY A 80 7.50 -9.21 -7.54
CA GLY A 80 6.89 -10.31 -8.27
C GLY A 80 5.70 -10.91 -7.54
N VAL A 81 5.78 -11.05 -6.21
CA VAL A 81 4.63 -11.52 -5.40
C VAL A 81 3.47 -10.54 -5.47
N LEU A 82 3.71 -9.24 -5.22
CA LEU A 82 2.64 -8.23 -5.27
C LEU A 82 1.99 -8.14 -6.67
N ALA A 83 2.81 -8.13 -7.73
CA ALA A 83 2.36 -8.03 -9.11
C ALA A 83 1.58 -9.26 -9.62
N ASN A 84 1.67 -10.40 -8.92
CA ASN A 84 0.91 -11.62 -9.23
C ASN A 84 -0.25 -11.87 -8.25
N CYS A 85 -0.52 -10.94 -7.31
CA CYS A 85 -1.71 -11.04 -6.45
C CYS A 85 -2.98 -10.73 -7.25
N ASP A 86 -4.13 -11.24 -6.79
CA ASP A 86 -5.42 -10.96 -7.44
C ASP A 86 -5.77 -9.47 -7.37
N HIS A 87 -5.42 -8.82 -6.26
CA HIS A 87 -5.71 -7.42 -5.92
C HIS A 87 -4.56 -6.83 -5.12
N VAL A 88 -4.46 -5.49 -5.04
CA VAL A 88 -3.37 -4.82 -4.30
C VAL A 88 -3.88 -3.67 -3.43
N ILE A 89 -3.39 -3.61 -2.19
CA ILE A 89 -3.45 -2.44 -1.32
C ILE A 89 -2.05 -1.83 -1.29
N LEU A 90 -1.91 -0.60 -1.76
CA LEU A 90 -0.63 0.08 -1.84
C LEU A 90 -0.58 1.29 -0.89
N SER A 91 0.55 1.45 -0.23
CA SER A 91 0.92 2.68 0.48
C SER A 91 1.59 3.68 -0.49
N SER A 92 2.56 4.44 0.00
CA SER A 92 3.23 5.51 -0.71
C SER A 92 4.37 5.01 -1.62
N GLY A 93 4.62 5.73 -2.71
CA GLY A 93 5.74 5.48 -3.63
C GLY A 93 5.39 4.64 -4.85
N THR A 94 6.37 4.51 -5.76
CA THR A 94 6.18 3.90 -7.09
C THR A 94 6.23 2.37 -7.09
N TYR A 95 6.86 1.75 -6.09
CA TYR A 95 6.99 0.29 -6.01
C TYR A 95 5.63 -0.41 -5.94
N GLY A 96 4.80 -0.03 -4.97
CA GLY A 96 3.42 -0.56 -4.86
C GLY A 96 2.52 -0.11 -6.00
N TRP A 97 2.77 1.06 -6.58
CA TRP A 97 2.03 1.56 -7.75
C TRP A 97 2.21 0.65 -8.96
N TRP A 98 3.45 0.34 -9.34
CA TRP A 98 3.71 -0.54 -10.48
C TRP A 98 3.25 -1.97 -10.22
N ALA A 99 3.39 -2.47 -8.98
CA ALA A 99 2.88 -3.78 -8.64
C ALA A 99 1.34 -3.86 -8.77
N ALA A 100 0.62 -2.85 -8.29
CA ALA A 100 -0.84 -2.77 -8.42
C ALA A 100 -1.30 -2.66 -9.88
N TRP A 101 -0.59 -1.87 -10.69
CA TRP A 101 -0.85 -1.78 -12.12
C TRP A 101 -0.72 -3.13 -12.82
N LEU A 102 0.33 -3.90 -12.50
CA LEU A 102 0.59 -5.21 -13.11
C LEU A 102 -0.36 -6.31 -12.63
N ALA A 103 -0.83 -6.22 -11.38
CA ALA A 103 -1.80 -7.16 -10.81
C ALA A 103 -3.18 -7.08 -11.49
N ASP A 104 -3.50 -5.95 -12.13
CA ASP A 104 -4.72 -5.73 -12.92
C ASP A 104 -6.03 -6.11 -12.18
N GLY A 105 -6.06 -5.82 -10.88
CA GLY A 105 -7.17 -6.10 -9.99
C GLY A 105 -7.71 -4.86 -9.27
N ILE A 106 -8.54 -5.08 -8.24
CA ILE A 106 -8.94 -4.01 -7.33
C ILE A 106 -7.68 -3.44 -6.68
N SER A 107 -7.49 -2.14 -6.86
CA SER A 107 -6.35 -1.40 -6.31
C SER A 107 -6.83 -0.35 -5.32
N ILE A 108 -6.42 -0.48 -4.07
CA ILE A 108 -6.67 0.51 -3.01
C ILE A 108 -5.38 1.29 -2.74
N TYR A 109 -5.41 2.62 -2.83
CA TYR A 109 -4.25 3.46 -2.57
C TYR A 109 -4.46 4.39 -1.37
N TYR A 110 -3.33 4.79 -0.78
CA TYR A 110 -3.29 5.76 0.30
C TYR A 110 -3.44 7.19 -0.22
N ASP A 111 -4.59 7.82 0.07
CA ASP A 111 -4.88 9.22 -0.30
C ASP A 111 -4.17 10.26 0.60
N GLY A 112 -3.15 9.83 1.33
CA GLY A 112 -2.26 10.72 2.06
C GLY A 112 -0.83 10.74 1.52
N TYR A 113 -0.53 10.06 0.41
CA TYR A 113 0.85 9.98 -0.11
C TYR A 113 1.43 11.38 -0.40
N PHE A 114 0.68 12.24 -1.07
CA PHE A 114 1.13 13.59 -1.40
C PHE A 114 0.65 14.60 -0.35
N VAL A 115 1.51 14.90 0.64
CA VAL A 115 1.15 15.80 1.76
C VAL A 115 0.75 17.18 1.23
N ALA A 116 -0.36 17.73 1.73
CA ALA A 116 -0.87 19.03 1.31
C ALA A 116 0.18 20.14 1.51
N ARG A 117 0.26 21.06 0.53
CA ARG A 117 1.22 22.20 0.53
C ARG A 117 2.70 21.80 0.55
N SER A 118 3.03 20.54 0.22
CA SER A 118 4.41 20.08 0.09
C SER A 118 4.96 20.29 -1.33
N ILE A 119 6.29 20.21 -1.46
CA ILE A 119 6.98 20.25 -2.76
C ILE A 119 6.45 19.12 -3.65
N LEU A 120 6.33 17.91 -3.11
CA LEU A 120 5.88 16.75 -3.86
C LEU A 120 4.44 16.94 -4.39
N ARG A 121 3.53 17.47 -3.56
CA ARG A 121 2.14 17.73 -3.97
C ARG A 121 2.02 18.78 -5.08
N GLY A 122 2.92 19.76 -5.13
CA GLY A 122 2.96 20.78 -6.17
C GLY A 122 3.40 20.26 -7.54
N ASN A 123 4.07 19.10 -7.58
CA ASN A 123 4.63 18.51 -8.80
C ASN A 123 3.80 17.34 -9.35
N VAL A 124 2.60 17.10 -8.82
CA VAL A 124 1.75 15.98 -9.25
C VAL A 124 0.32 16.43 -9.53
N HIS A 125 -0.21 15.96 -10.66
CA HIS A 125 -1.64 15.99 -10.93
C HIS A 125 -2.24 14.64 -10.51
N ILE A 126 -2.94 14.61 -9.37
CA ILE A 126 -3.43 13.36 -8.77
C ILE A 126 -4.29 12.51 -9.73
N PRO A 127 -5.21 13.09 -10.53
CA PRO A 127 -5.98 12.33 -11.51
C PRO A 127 -5.13 11.65 -12.60
N ASP A 128 -3.93 12.15 -12.87
CA ASP A 128 -3.01 11.54 -13.85
C ASP A 128 -2.11 10.50 -13.18
N TYR A 129 -1.94 10.60 -11.87
CA TYR A 129 -1.08 9.70 -11.10
C TYR A 129 -1.76 8.37 -10.79
N TYR A 130 -3.04 8.36 -10.39
CA TYR A 130 -3.77 7.13 -10.10
C TYR A 130 -4.71 6.77 -11.26
N PRO A 131 -4.66 5.52 -11.76
CA PRO A 131 -5.56 5.08 -12.81
C PRO A 131 -7.04 5.20 -12.42
N PRO A 132 -7.93 5.47 -13.39
CA PRO A 132 -9.37 5.44 -13.14
C PRO A 132 -9.81 4.10 -12.54
N GLY A 133 -10.72 4.15 -11.57
CA GLY A 133 -11.25 2.96 -10.88
C GLY A 133 -10.45 2.52 -9.66
N TRP A 134 -9.23 3.03 -9.45
CA TRP A 134 -8.51 2.81 -8.20
C TRP A 134 -9.19 3.54 -7.04
N ILE A 135 -9.17 2.91 -5.87
CA ILE A 135 -9.98 3.32 -4.71
C ILE A 135 -9.09 4.04 -3.70
N ALA A 136 -9.42 5.31 -3.44
CA ALA A 136 -8.79 6.10 -2.40
C ALA A 136 -9.25 5.65 -1.00
N VAL A 137 -8.31 5.43 -0.08
CA VAL A 137 -8.59 5.24 1.36
C VAL A 137 -7.65 6.13 2.19
N ARG A 138 -8.16 6.64 3.31
CA ARG A 138 -7.41 7.45 4.28
C ARG A 138 -7.33 6.78 5.65
N ASP A 139 -6.43 7.33 6.47
CA ASP A 139 -6.27 7.05 7.89
C ASP A 139 -7.55 7.34 8.69
#